data_AF-A0A8S2ZJ26-F1
#
_entry.id   AF-A0A8S2ZJ26-F1
#
_cell.length_a   1.000
_cell.length_b   1.000
_cell.length_c   1.000
_cell.angle_alpha   90.00
_cell.angle_beta   90.00
_cell.angle_gamma   90.00
#
_symmetry.space_group_name_H-M   'P 1'
#
loop_
_entity.id
_entity.type
_entity.pdbx_description
1 polymer ?
#
loop_
_entity_poly.entity_id
_entity_poly.type
_entity_poly.pdbx_seq_one_letter_code
_entity_poly.pdbx_strand_id
1 'polypeptide(L)'
;PATAIGLILGTGTNACYIEQLDKVGTWKGDYDEPKQVIINTEWGAFGDNHRLDFIRTRYDEEVDLSSTNPGRQTYKLVLKN
;
A
#
# COMPACT_ATOMS: atom_id res chain seq x y z
N PRO A 1 6.60 19.60 13.43
CA PRO A 1 6.91 19.14 12.04
C PRO A 1 5.62 19.08 11.23
N ALA A 2 5.60 19.60 10.00
CA ALA A 2 4.42 19.58 9.13
C ALA A 2 4.29 18.27 8.32
N THR A 3 5.15 17.29 8.58
CA THR A 3 5.19 16.02 7.86
C THR A 3 4.00 15.15 8.23
N ALA A 4 3.17 14.81 7.25
CA ALA A 4 1.98 13.97 7.42
C ALA A 4 2.05 12.62 6.68
N ILE A 5 3.15 12.37 5.95
CA ILE A 5 3.33 11.19 5.08
C ILE A 5 4.72 10.60 5.30
N GLY A 6 4.78 9.28 5.43
CA GLY A 6 5.99 8.48 5.30
C GLY A 6 5.94 7.67 4.01
N LEU A 7 7.05 7.65 3.27
CA LEU A 7 7.16 6.96 1.99
C LEU A 7 8.44 6.14 1.94
N ILE A 8 8.33 4.88 1.56
CA ILE A 8 9.46 3.99 1.29
C ILE A 8 9.52 3.75 -0.22
N LEU A 9 10.67 4.04 -0.83
CA LEU A 9 11.00 3.71 -2.21
C LEU A 9 12.38 3.03 -2.23
N GLY A 10 12.42 1.73 -2.52
CA GLY A 10 13.65 0.94 -2.58
C GLY A 10 13.34 -0.50 -2.99
N THR A 11 13.95 -1.48 -2.31
CA THR A 11 13.66 -2.91 -2.55
C THR A 11 12.17 -3.26 -2.35
N GLY A 12 11.42 -2.41 -1.64
CA GLY A 12 9.96 -2.41 -1.66
C GLY A 12 9.42 -0.99 -1.72
N THR A 13 8.10 -0.90 -1.82
CA THR A 13 7.38 0.36 -1.72
C THR A 13 6.25 0.23 -0.71
N ASN A 14 6.10 1.25 0.14
CA ASN A 14 4.96 1.41 1.02
C ASN A 14 4.77 2.90 1.35
N ALA A 15 3.58 3.29 1.75
CA ALA A 15 3.30 4.60 2.32
C ALA A 15 2.48 4.49 3.61
N CYS A 16 2.72 5.41 4.53
CA CYS A 16 1.86 5.66 5.67
C CYS A 16 1.52 7.15 5.74
N TYR A 17 0.40 7.48 6.37
CA TYR A 17 -0.04 8.87 6.51
C TYR A 17 -0.82 9.07 7.81
N ILE A 18 -0.95 10.32 8.22
CA ILE A 18 -1.80 10.72 9.36
C ILE A 18 -3.24 10.86 8.87
N GLU A 19 -4.16 10.11 9.47
CA GLU A 19 -5.60 10.17 9.21
C GLU A 19 -6.35 10.64 10.47
N GLN A 20 -7.49 11.28 10.27
CA GLN A 20 -8.40 11.68 11.34
C GLN A 20 -9.20 10.47 11.84
N LEU A 21 -9.32 10.32 13.16
CA LEU A 21 -10.01 9.18 13.77
C LEU A 21 -11.46 9.02 13.30
N ASP A 22 -12.17 10.12 13.03
CA ASP A 22 -13.55 10.12 12.54
C ASP A 22 -13.71 9.56 11.11
N LYS A 23 -12.60 9.40 10.37
CA LYS A 23 -12.56 8.80 9.03
C LYS A 23 -12.21 7.31 9.06
N VAL A 24 -11.76 6.79 10.20
CA VAL A 24 -11.34 5.39 10.34
C VAL A 24 -12.51 4.54 10.84
N GLY A 25 -13.33 4.03 9.92
CA GLY A 25 -14.55 3.27 10.26
C GLY A 25 -14.31 1.95 11.02
N THR A 26 -13.07 1.47 11.11
CA THR A 26 -12.68 0.25 11.84
C THR A 26 -12.04 0.53 13.21
N TRP A 27 -11.90 1.80 13.59
CA TRP A 27 -11.28 2.20 14.86
C TRP A 27 -12.13 1.80 16.06
N LYS A 28 -11.49 1.20 17.08
CA LYS A 28 -12.13 0.75 18.33
C LYS A 28 -11.46 1.31 19.59
N GLY A 29 -10.46 2.17 19.41
CA GLY A 29 -9.75 2.82 20.52
C GLY A 29 -10.50 4.04 21.05
N ASP A 30 -9.82 4.84 21.86
CA ASP A 30 -10.32 6.14 22.31
C ASP A 30 -10.33 7.18 21.18
N TYR A 31 -11.06 8.27 21.41
CA TYR A 31 -11.14 9.45 20.53
C TYR A 31 -10.62 10.70 21.26
N ASP A 32 -9.71 10.47 22.20
CA ASP A 32 -9.08 11.54 22.97
C ASP A 32 -8.11 12.32 22.08
N GLU A 33 -7.68 13.50 22.53
CA GLU A 33 -6.70 14.27 21.77
C GLU A 33 -5.30 13.62 21.87
N PRO A 34 -4.54 13.55 20.76
CA PRO A 34 -4.88 14.05 19.42
C PRO A 34 -5.84 13.10 18.68
N LYS A 35 -6.86 13.65 18.01
CA LYS A 35 -7.84 12.89 17.20
C LYS A 35 -7.30 12.29 15.89
N GLN A 36 -6.06 11.82 15.89
CA GLN A 36 -5.34 11.37 14.71
C GLN A 36 -4.68 10.01 14.93
N VAL A 37 -4.55 9.24 13.86
CA VAL A 37 -3.86 7.95 13.84
C VAL A 37 -3.01 7.81 12.59
N ILE A 38 -1.91 7.06 12.68
CA ILE A 38 -1.11 6.70 11.51
C ILE A 38 -1.75 5.49 10.83
N ILE A 39 -2.10 5.64 9.56
CA ILE A 39 -2.54 4.54 8.70
C ILE A 39 -1.34 4.00 7.93
N ASN A 40 -1.00 2.74 8.16
CA ASN A 40 -0.13 1.98 7.27
C ASN A 40 -0.97 1.41 6.13
N THR A 41 -0.69 1.84 4.89
CA THR A 41 -1.54 1.48 3.74
C THR A 41 -1.29 0.06 3.23
N GLU A 42 -0.08 -0.48 3.41
CA GLU A 42 0.38 -1.71 2.78
C GLU A 42 0.07 -1.74 1.27
N TRP A 43 0.25 -0.59 0.59
CA TRP A 43 -0.21 -0.40 -0.80
C TRP A 43 0.48 -1.30 -1.83
N GLY A 44 1.51 -2.06 -1.43
CA GLY A 44 2.23 -2.96 -2.32
C GLY A 44 1.32 -4.07 -2.85
N ALA A 45 0.32 -4.48 -2.04
CA ALA A 45 -0.72 -5.46 -2.39
C ALA A 45 -1.89 -4.87 -3.19
N PHE A 46 -1.82 -3.59 -3.57
CA PHE A 46 -2.84 -3.00 -4.42
C PHE A 46 -2.85 -3.71 -5.78
N GLY A 47 -4.02 -4.15 -6.23
CA GLY A 47 -4.18 -4.93 -7.47
C GLY A 47 -4.09 -6.45 -7.33
N ASP A 48 -3.76 -7.00 -6.14
CA ASP A 48 -3.75 -8.46 -5.90
C ASP A 48 -5.11 -9.14 -6.17
N ASN A 49 -6.19 -8.35 -6.24
CA ASN A 49 -7.55 -8.80 -6.59
C ASN A 49 -7.87 -8.63 -8.09
N HIS A 50 -6.86 -8.60 -8.97
CA HIS A 50 -6.98 -8.48 -10.42
C HIS A 50 -7.55 -7.14 -10.93
N ARG A 51 -7.79 -6.16 -10.05
CA ARG A 51 -8.33 -4.86 -10.45
C ARG A 51 -7.36 -3.99 -11.22
N LEU A 52 -6.06 -4.30 -11.19
CA LEU A 52 -5.02 -3.59 -11.92
C LEU A 52 -4.54 -4.34 -13.17
N ASP A 53 -5.19 -5.44 -13.58
CA ASP A 53 -4.71 -6.22 -14.72
C ASP A 53 -4.73 -5.42 -16.03
N PHE A 54 -5.58 -4.40 -16.15
CA PHE A 54 -5.63 -3.51 -17.32
C PHE A 54 -4.40 -2.61 -17.49
N ILE A 55 -3.59 -2.41 -16.44
CA ILE A 55 -2.32 -1.67 -16.51
C ILE A 55 -1.09 -2.59 -16.53
N ARG A 56 -1.27 -3.89 -16.28
CA ARG A 56 -0.17 -4.86 -16.28
C ARG A 56 0.22 -5.20 -17.71
N THR A 57 1.51 -5.34 -17.92
CA THR A 57 2.08 -5.86 -19.15
C THR A 57 2.45 -7.33 -18.99
N ARG A 58 2.71 -8.01 -20.12
CA ARG A 58 3.26 -9.37 -20.12
C ARG A 58 4.56 -9.52 -19.31
N TYR A 59 5.33 -8.45 -19.17
CA TYR A 59 6.57 -8.46 -18.40
C TYR A 59 6.28 -8.47 -16.89
N ASP A 60 5.26 -7.73 -16.45
CA ASP A 60 4.80 -7.76 -15.06
C ASP A 60 4.24 -9.14 -14.69
N GLU A 61 3.58 -9.82 -15.62
CA GLU A 61 3.11 -11.21 -15.44
C GLU A 61 4.27 -12.20 -15.31
N GLU A 62 5.29 -12.10 -16.17
CA GLU A 62 6.47 -12.98 -16.11
C GLU A 62 7.28 -12.79 -14.82
N VAL A 63 7.46 -11.54 -14.38
CA VAL A 63 8.12 -11.21 -13.11
C VAL A 63 7.32 -11.73 -11.92
N ASP A 64 5.99 -11.62 -11.95
CA ASP A 64 5.11 -12.12 -10.88
C ASP A 64 5.16 -13.65 -10.78
N LEU A 65 5.09 -14.35 -11.92
CA LEU A 65 5.17 -15.81 -11.99
C LEU A 65 6.51 -16.38 -11.51
N SER A 66 7.61 -15.64 -11.71
CA SER A 66 8.95 -16.02 -11.25
C SER A 66 9.28 -15.55 -9.82
N SER A 67 8.36 -14.81 -9.18
CA SER A 67 8.56 -14.29 -7.84
C SER A 67 8.35 -15.36 -6.76
N THR A 68 8.82 -15.08 -5.53
CA THR A 68 8.61 -15.96 -4.38
C THR A 68 7.13 -16.04 -3.96
N ASN A 69 6.31 -15.04 -4.29
CA ASN A 69 4.91 -14.97 -3.91
C ASN A 69 4.03 -14.60 -5.12
N PRO A 70 3.82 -15.52 -6.08
CA PRO A 70 3.02 -15.22 -7.27
C PRO A 70 1.60 -14.75 -6.92
N GLY A 71 1.12 -13.73 -7.62
CA GLY A 71 -0.20 -13.14 -7.43
C GLY A 71 -0.34 -12.29 -6.17
N ARG A 72 0.77 -11.94 -5.51
CA ARG A 72 0.79 -11.04 -4.35
C ARG A 72 1.73 -9.87 -4.58
N GLN A 73 1.44 -8.75 -3.90
CA GLN A 73 2.25 -7.54 -3.97
C GLN A 73 2.36 -6.99 -5.40
N THR A 74 1.26 -7.06 -6.17
CA THR A 74 1.21 -6.76 -7.60
C THR A 74 1.68 -5.33 -7.90
N TYR A 75 1.23 -4.32 -7.14
CA TYR A 75 1.64 -2.93 -7.36
C TYR A 75 3.13 -2.69 -7.09
N LYS A 76 3.72 -3.40 -6.12
CA LYS A 76 5.15 -3.33 -5.84
C LYS A 76 6.00 -3.87 -7.00
N LEU A 77 5.50 -4.85 -7.75
CA LEU A 77 6.20 -5.40 -8.91
C LEU A 77 6.15 -4.44 -10.11
N VAL A 78 4.99 -3.83 -10.37
CA VAL A 78 4.82 -2.87 -11.46
C VAL A 78 5.76 -1.68 -11.34
N LEU A 79 5.93 -1.13 -10.13
CA LEU A 79 6.80 0.03 -9.89
C LEU A 79 8.31 -0.28 -9.91
N LYS A 80 8.71 -1.55 -9.96
CA LYS A 80 10.12 -1.95 -9.98
C LYS A 80 10.71 -2.08 -11.39
N ASN A 81 9.86 -2.02 -12.41
CA ASN A 81 10.26 -2.14 -13.82
C ASN A 81 10.80 -0.84 -14.39
#